data_AF-M1CNL7-F1
#
_entry.id   AF-M1CNL7-F1
#
_cell.length_a   1.000
_cell.length_b   1.000
_cell.length_c   1.000
_cell.angle_alpha   90.00
_cell.angle_beta   90.00
_cell.angle_gamma   90.00
#
_symmetry.space_group_name_H-M   'P 1'
#
loop_
_entity.id
_entity.type
_entity.pdbx_description
1 polymer ?
#
loop_
_entity_poly.entity_id
_entity_poly.type
_entity_poly.pdbx_seq_one_letter_code
_entity_poly.pdbx_strand_id
1 'polypeptide(L)'
;MSSIPQGRVNSPDLSNIERRSSNRYGYIANLCVSKSSRRQGVARNMLHFAIRLAKENGAEKVFVHVHTNNGPAQKLYQKVGFQVKTKFLL
;
A
#
# COMPACT_ATOMS: atom_id res chain seq x y z
N MET A 1 -53.98 28.72 -0.30
CA MET A 1 -52.58 28.85 0.14
C MET A 1 -52.37 27.92 1.33
N SER A 2 -51.88 26.70 1.13
CA SER A 2 -51.63 25.74 2.21
C SER A 2 -50.13 25.68 2.50
N SER A 3 -49.74 26.12 3.69
CA SER A 3 -48.36 26.12 4.17
C SER A 3 -47.87 24.69 4.41
N ILE A 4 -46.77 24.31 3.76
CA ILE A 4 -46.09 23.02 3.98
C ILE A 4 -45.39 23.08 5.34
N PRO A 5 -45.57 22.12 6.26
CA PRO A 5 -44.87 22.12 7.54
C PRO A 5 -43.39 21.77 7.29
N GLN A 6 -42.50 22.71 7.62
CA GLN A 6 -41.06 22.51 7.66
C GLN A 6 -40.69 21.66 8.89
N GLY A 7 -40.97 20.36 8.81
CA GLY A 7 -40.43 19.39 9.76
C GLY A 7 -38.92 19.36 9.62
N ARG A 8 -38.20 19.82 10.64
CA ARG A 8 -36.73 19.76 10.69
C ARG A 8 -36.32 18.28 10.63
N VAL A 9 -35.85 17.82 9.47
CA VAL A 9 -35.27 16.49 9.34
C VAL A 9 -34.04 16.44 10.23
N ASN A 10 -34.01 15.52 11.19
CA ASN A 10 -32.82 15.30 12.00
C ASN A 10 -31.72 14.78 11.07
N SER A 11 -30.69 15.59 10.85
CA SER A 11 -29.47 15.13 10.19
C SER A 11 -28.88 13.99 11.03
N PRO A 12 -28.62 12.81 10.46
CA PRO A 12 -27.94 11.76 11.21
C PRO A 12 -26.60 12.31 11.71
N ASP A 13 -26.37 12.17 13.00
CA ASP A 13 -25.12 12.56 13.64
C ASP A 13 -23.99 11.66 13.11
N LEU A 14 -23.18 12.22 12.21
CA LEU A 14 -22.05 11.52 11.58
C LEU A 14 -20.84 11.41 12.51
N SER A 15 -20.94 11.88 13.77
CA SER A 15 -19.85 11.82 14.75
C SER A 15 -19.40 10.38 15.07
N ASN A 16 -20.29 9.41 14.88
CA ASN A 16 -20.08 7.99 15.20
C ASN A 16 -19.89 7.10 13.96
N ILE A 17 -19.45 7.66 12.82
CA ILE A 17 -18.83 6.83 11.79
C ILE A 17 -17.55 6.28 12.42
N GLU A 18 -17.62 5.05 12.95
CA GLU A 18 -16.43 4.26 13.25
C GLU A 18 -15.52 4.43 12.05
N ARG A 19 -14.36 5.08 12.25
CA ARG A 19 -13.31 5.11 11.23
C ARG A 19 -12.88 3.66 11.05
N ARG A 20 -13.61 2.91 10.21
CA ARG A 20 -13.11 1.67 9.59
C ARG A 20 -11.66 1.97 9.29
N SER A 21 -10.75 1.19 9.88
CA SER A 21 -9.32 1.38 9.72
C SER A 21 -9.10 1.73 8.26
N SER A 22 -8.70 2.97 7.99
CA SER A 22 -8.49 3.37 6.61
C SER A 22 -7.44 2.38 6.12
N ASN A 23 -7.80 1.55 5.15
CA ASN A 23 -7.04 0.38 4.74
C ASN A 23 -5.76 0.87 4.04
N ARG A 24 -4.86 1.43 4.84
CA ARG A 24 -3.75 2.26 4.42
C ARG A 24 -2.61 1.32 4.07
N TYR A 25 -2.12 1.46 2.86
CA TYR A 25 -1.02 0.65 2.37
C TYR A 25 0.04 1.53 1.72
N GLY A 26 1.27 1.05 1.73
CA GLY A 26 2.35 1.57 0.90
C GLY A 26 2.39 0.83 -0.44
N TYR A 27 2.81 1.52 -1.50
CA TYR A 27 3.08 0.90 -2.79
C TYR A 27 4.47 1.29 -3.28
N ILE A 28 5.31 0.30 -3.54
CA ILE A 28 6.62 0.52 -4.15
C ILE A 28 6.42 0.57 -5.66
N ALA A 29 6.38 1.79 -6.22
CA ALA A 29 6.16 1.99 -7.65
C ALA A 29 7.35 1.53 -8.49
N ASN A 30 8.56 1.94 -8.12
CA ASN A 30 9.79 1.64 -8.84
C ASN A 30 10.92 1.33 -7.88
N LEU A 31 11.73 0.34 -8.23
CA LEU A 31 12.98 0.02 -7.54
C LEU A 31 14.01 -0.41 -8.58
N CYS A 32 15.06 0.39 -8.73
CA CYS A 32 16.13 0.12 -9.66
C CYS A 32 17.48 0.26 -8.97
N VAL A 33 18.42 -0.59 -9.35
CA VAL A 33 19.83 -0.50 -8.97
C VAL A 33 20.66 -0.64 -10.24
N SER A 34 21.61 0.27 -10.41
CA SER A 34 22.60 0.24 -11.49
C SER A 34 23.28 -1.13 -11.56
N LYS A 35 23.63 -1.58 -12.78
CA LYS A 35 24.19 -2.94 -12.96
C LYS A 35 25.46 -3.16 -12.10
N SER A 36 26.31 -2.14 -12.02
CA SER A 36 27.57 -2.15 -11.25
C SER A 36 27.38 -2.23 -9.73
N SER A 37 26.24 -1.78 -9.20
CA SER A 37 25.97 -1.77 -7.75
C SER A 37 25.03 -2.90 -7.30
N ARG A 38 24.68 -3.83 -8.19
CA ARG A 38 23.84 -4.99 -7.85
C ARG A 38 24.60 -5.96 -6.95
N ARG A 39 23.83 -6.81 -6.26
CA ARG A 39 24.32 -7.89 -5.39
C ARG A 39 25.09 -7.44 -4.14
N GLN A 40 25.14 -6.14 -3.87
CA GLN A 40 25.77 -5.55 -2.67
C GLN A 40 24.76 -5.19 -1.57
N GLY A 41 23.51 -5.66 -1.67
CA GLY A 41 22.47 -5.38 -0.66
C GLY A 41 21.73 -4.05 -0.79
N VAL A 42 22.11 -3.18 -1.73
CA VAL A 42 21.49 -1.85 -1.94
C VAL A 42 19.96 -1.90 -1.99
N ALA A 43 19.39 -2.71 -2.89
CA ALA A 43 17.94 -2.81 -3.04
C ALA A 43 17.23 -3.35 -1.79
N ARG A 44 17.88 -4.25 -1.03
CA ARG A 44 17.34 -4.79 0.23
C ARG A 44 17.26 -3.68 1.29
N ASN A 45 18.29 -2.86 1.39
CA ASN A 45 18.33 -1.75 2.35
C ASN A 45 17.29 -0.67 2.00
N MET A 46 17.13 -0.35 0.71
CA MET A 46 16.08 0.55 0.24
C MET A 46 14.67 0.04 0.60
N LEU A 47 14.41 -1.26 0.39
CA LEU A 47 13.11 -1.86 0.74
C LEU A 47 12.84 -1.82 2.23
N HIS A 48 13.82 -2.18 3.07
CA HIS A 48 13.67 -2.12 4.53
C HIS A 48 13.37 -0.70 5.01
N PHE A 49 14.09 0.29 4.46
CA PHE A 49 13.82 1.69 4.76
C PHE A 49 12.40 2.10 4.35
N ALA A 50 11.99 1.79 3.13
CA ALA A 50 10.66 2.15 2.63
C ALA A 50 9.52 1.47 3.39
N ILE A 51 9.68 0.19 3.76
CA ILE A 51 8.70 -0.55 4.56
C ILE A 51 8.59 0.05 5.95
N ARG A 52 9.72 0.36 6.60
CA ARG A 52 9.73 1.01 7.91
C ARG A 52 9.03 2.37 7.86
N LEU A 53 9.36 3.20 6.87
CA LEU A 53 8.71 4.51 6.67
C LEU A 53 7.21 4.36 6.42
N ALA A 54 6.78 3.40 5.60
CA ALA A 54 5.36 3.14 5.36
C ALA A 54 4.64 2.77 6.67
N LYS A 55 5.25 1.91 7.50
CA LYS A 55 4.71 1.51 8.81
C LYS A 55 4.63 2.69 9.77
N GLU A 56 5.69 3.50 9.88
CA GLU A 56 5.73 4.71 10.71
C GLU A 56 4.63 5.71 10.30
N ASN A 57 4.32 5.78 9.01
CA ASN A 57 3.22 6.61 8.53
C ASN A 57 1.85 6.04 8.87
N GLY A 58 1.72 4.75 9.19
CA GLY A 58 0.44 4.07 9.50
C GLY A 58 -0.05 3.15 8.38
N ALA A 59 0.84 2.63 7.53
CA ALA A 59 0.47 1.58 6.58
C ALA A 59 0.45 0.20 7.26
N GLU A 60 -0.60 -0.57 7.01
CA GLU A 60 -0.74 -1.95 7.50
C GLU A 60 -0.09 -2.95 6.55
N LYS A 61 0.00 -2.61 5.26
CA LYS A 61 0.51 -3.48 4.19
C LYS A 61 1.37 -2.68 3.22
N VAL A 62 2.30 -3.36 2.56
CA VAL A 62 3.08 -2.79 1.46
C VAL A 62 2.97 -3.72 0.26
N PHE A 63 2.70 -3.16 -0.91
CA PHE A 63 2.55 -3.89 -2.17
C PHE A 63 3.60 -3.46 -3.19
N VAL A 64 3.91 -4.39 -4.09
CA VAL A 64 4.77 -4.15 -5.25
C VAL A 64 4.33 -5.09 -6.37
N HIS A 65 4.38 -4.61 -7.61
CA HIS A 65 4.22 -5.46 -8.78
C HIS A 65 5.57 -5.83 -9.38
N VAL A 66 5.64 -7.03 -9.92
CA VAL A 66 6.84 -7.55 -10.58
C VAL A 66 6.43 -8.45 -11.73
N HIS A 67 7.09 -8.28 -12.87
CA HIS A 67 6.89 -9.18 -14.00
C HIS A 67 7.35 -10.60 -13.67
N THR A 68 6.65 -11.59 -14.22
CA THR A 68 6.91 -13.02 -14.03
C THR A 68 8.29 -13.43 -14.55
N ASN A 69 8.84 -12.72 -15.54
CA ASN A 69 10.18 -12.93 -16.07
C ASN A 69 11.30 -12.23 -15.26
N ASN A 70 10.96 -11.36 -14.30
CA ASN A 70 11.94 -10.65 -13.49
C ASN A 70 12.34 -11.46 -12.24
N GLY A 71 12.99 -12.60 -12.50
CA GLY A 71 13.46 -13.54 -11.47
C GLY A 71 14.34 -12.89 -10.39
N PRO A 72 15.29 -11.98 -10.71
CA PRO A 72 16.08 -11.29 -9.69
C PRO A 72 15.25 -10.47 -8.70
N ALA A 73 14.24 -9.74 -9.18
CA ALA A 73 13.37 -8.94 -8.32
C ALA A 73 12.44 -9.83 -7.47
N GLN A 74 11.86 -10.89 -8.04
CA GLN A 74 11.05 -11.85 -7.28
C GLN A 74 11.83 -12.48 -6.12
N LYS A 75 13.06 -12.95 -6.37
CA LYS A 75 13.94 -13.49 -5.33
C LYS A 75 14.29 -12.46 -4.26
N LEU A 76 14.49 -11.19 -4.66
CA LEU A 76 14.73 -10.10 -3.70
C LEU A 76 13.51 -9.88 -2.80
N TYR A 77 12.31 -9.73 -3.39
CA TYR A 77 11.08 -9.48 -2.62
C TYR A 77 10.76 -10.64 -1.67
N GLN A 78 10.90 -11.89 -2.11
CA GLN A 78 10.74 -13.07 -1.25
C GLN A 78 11.72 -13.05 -0.07
N LYS A 79 13.00 -12.72 -0.31
CA LYS A 79 14.02 -12.61 0.76
C LYS A 79 13.74 -11.48 1.76
N VAL A 80 13.00 -10.44 1.35
CA VAL A 80 12.56 -9.36 2.24
C VAL A 80 11.31 -9.75 3.03
N GLY A 81 10.56 -10.76 2.58
CA GLY A 81 9.36 -11.27 3.26
C GLY A 81 8.04 -10.99 2.52
N PHE A 82 8.10 -10.47 1.28
CA PHE A 82 6.90 -10.34 0.46
C PHE A 82 6.37 -11.70 0.04
N GLN A 83 5.05 -11.80 -0.08
CA GLN A 83 4.33 -12.98 -0.53
C GLN A 83 3.51 -12.65 -1.77
N VAL A 84 3.36 -13.62 -2.67
CA VAL A 84 2.51 -13.47 -3.86
C VAL A 84 1.05 -13.44 -3.40
N LYS A 85 0.34 -12.34 -3.70
CA LYS A 85 -1.09 -12.21 -3.42
C LYS A 85 -1.96 -12.54 -4.62
N THR A 86 -1.60 -11.99 -5.78
CA THR A 86 -2.35 -12.14 -7.03
C THR A 86 -1.36 -12.32 -8.16
N LYS A 87 -1.70 -13.18 -9.12
CA LYS A 87 -1.02 -13.26 -10.41
C LYS A 87 -1.91 -12.59 -11.44
N PHE A 88 -1.36 -11.62 -12.16
CA PHE A 88 -2.02 -11.03 -13.31
C PHE A 88 -1.49 -11.71 -14.57
N LEU A 89 -2.39 -12.13 -15.45
CA LEU A 89 -2.05 -12.52 -16.82
C LEU A 89 -1.89 -11.20 -17.60
N LEU A 90 -0.67 -10.71 -17.72
CA LEU A 90 -0.29 -9.62 -18.62
C LEU A 90 0.82 -10.12 -19.54
#